data_AF-S9UWY9-F1
#
_entry.id   AF-S9UWY9-F1
#
_cell.length_a   1.000
_cell.length_b   1.000
_cell.length_c   1.000
_cell.angle_alpha   90.00
_cell.angle_beta   90.00
_cell.angle_gamma   90.00
#
_symmetry.space_group_name_H-M   'P 1'
#
loop_
_entity.id
_entity.type
_entity.pdbx_description
1 polymer ?
#
loop_
_entity_poly.entity_id
_entity_poly.type
_entity_poly.pdbx_seq_one_letter_code
_entity_poly.pdbx_strand_id
1 'polypeptide(L)'
;MPMLGENEAVLVSSLVGFFIGDVFTNNNLSVDGGRESFYIFNAGSYSTSYTHILSRAMVLSAIYLTSFVTICSRLCLVPINKNSKSTKWCVSRPRITFVFWSALLVILLVMYYAVSYQFREDAILWTVAYIGSSTFRTWTFILWGSLIPIAVVLVDVLTRRVKSTVRRKLFHFIGVISFTPVVMIDPIFFAFAISTATSVCLMVEVGRFFQVYGTSRLSAFLKHHIDERESTDGIIRTHMYLIFGMGASLILHYRHVQNSIREIPAIMELAYNLIPGVISLGVIDSAAAIVGSSFMLRYRKASGVPQNKFFTGRANPSISHKTTTGTIGGFVAGLLFWILILKLAEVPLMSLPTMYSFLMIAAATLTECFMDGIDNLQLPLVMISATCHLFALLMGESQLWLNEEMRRPNPTTASSLASALRSAWR
;
A
#
# COMPACT_ATOMS: atom_id res chain seq x y z
N MET A 1 -5.96 10.40 22.66
CA MET A 1 -5.42 10.16 21.31
C MET A 1 -5.24 8.66 21.16
N PRO A 2 -5.50 8.07 19.98
CA PRO A 2 -5.14 6.68 19.76
C PRO A 2 -3.62 6.58 19.97
N MET A 3 -3.20 5.84 21.00
CA MET A 3 -1.78 5.58 21.24
C MET A 3 -1.32 4.64 20.13
N LEU A 4 -0.62 5.18 19.12
CA LEU A 4 0.21 4.36 18.25
C LEU A 4 1.26 3.67 19.13
N GLY A 5 1.54 2.40 18.85
CA GLY A 5 2.72 1.77 19.46
C GLY A 5 3.98 2.55 19.07
N GLU A 6 5.02 2.55 19.92
CA GLU A 6 6.23 3.34 19.68
C GLU A 6 6.84 3.08 18.28
N ASN A 7 6.95 1.81 17.90
CA ASN A 7 7.42 1.41 16.57
C ASN A 7 6.51 1.88 15.43
N GLU A 8 5.20 1.90 15.66
CA GLU A 8 4.24 2.38 14.67
C GLU A 8 4.35 3.91 14.50
N ALA A 9 4.52 4.63 15.61
CA ALA A 9 4.65 6.08 15.63
C ALA A 9 5.92 6.54 14.91
N VAL A 10 7.05 5.84 15.13
CA VAL A 10 8.32 6.11 14.42
C VAL A 10 8.17 5.86 12.92
N LEU A 11 7.49 4.79 12.53
CA LEU A 11 7.31 4.46 11.12
C LEU A 11 6.40 5.44 10.39
N VAL A 12 5.25 5.76 11.01
CA VAL A 12 4.31 6.75 10.46
C VAL A 12 4.94 8.14 10.40
N SER A 13 5.68 8.56 11.44
CA SER A 13 6.36 9.86 11.42
C SER A 13 7.46 9.92 10.36
N SER A 14 8.19 8.82 10.14
CA SER A 14 9.18 8.72 9.06
C SER A 14 8.54 8.84 7.67
N LEU A 15 7.39 8.19 7.45
CA LEU A 15 6.63 8.31 6.20
C LEU A 15 6.09 9.73 5.98
N VAL A 16 5.57 10.37 7.03
CA VAL A 16 5.13 11.77 6.97
C VAL A 16 6.31 12.68 6.63
N GLY A 17 7.46 12.50 7.30
CA GLY A 17 8.68 13.22 7.02
C GLY A 17 9.18 13.02 5.59
N PHE A 18 9.08 11.78 5.06
CA PHE A 18 9.41 11.47 3.68
C PHE A 18 8.55 12.25 2.69
N PHE A 19 7.21 12.21 2.81
CA PHE A 19 6.34 12.91 1.87
C PHE A 19 6.45 14.43 1.96
N ILE A 20 6.69 14.98 3.17
CA ILE A 20 6.96 16.41 3.34
C ILE A 20 8.31 16.78 2.71
N GLY A 21 9.37 16.01 2.97
CA GLY A 21 10.69 16.22 2.38
C GLY A 21 10.69 16.08 0.85
N ASP A 22 9.85 15.19 0.32
CA ASP A 22 9.66 15.01 -1.12
C ASP A 22 9.12 16.29 -1.79
N VAL A 23 8.23 17.06 -1.13
CA VAL A 23 7.79 18.36 -1.63
C VAL A 23 8.95 19.33 -1.80
N PHE A 24 9.95 19.29 -0.92
CA PHE A 24 11.09 20.22 -0.95
C PHE A 24 12.23 19.78 -1.86
N THR A 25 12.30 18.51 -2.21
CA THR A 25 13.37 17.96 -3.07
C THR A 25 12.88 17.81 -4.50
N ASN A 26 11.65 17.31 -4.66
CA ASN A 26 11.06 16.88 -5.92
C ASN A 26 9.94 17.84 -6.37
N ASN A 27 10.14 19.14 -6.18
CA ASN A 27 9.30 20.16 -6.79
C ASN A 27 9.93 20.55 -8.12
N ASN A 28 9.62 19.80 -9.18
CA ASN A 28 10.01 20.21 -10.53
C ASN A 28 9.20 21.44 -10.94
N LEU A 29 9.66 22.61 -10.51
CA LEU A 29 9.40 23.89 -11.19
C LEU A 29 10.18 23.87 -12.51
N SER A 30 9.78 23.00 -13.43
CA SER A 30 10.50 22.74 -14.67
C SER A 30 10.07 23.72 -15.77
N VAL A 31 11.08 24.47 -16.20
CA VAL A 31 11.28 25.28 -17.41
C VAL A 31 10.73 26.71 -17.48
N ASP A 32 9.58 27.08 -16.91
CA ASP A 32 9.17 28.50 -16.88
C ASP A 32 8.69 29.01 -15.50
N GLY A 33 9.56 28.91 -14.48
CA GLY A 33 9.34 29.70 -13.25
C GLY A 33 10.06 29.30 -11.97
N GLY A 34 11.35 28.95 -12.00
CA GLY A 34 12.13 28.79 -10.77
C GLY A 34 13.45 28.05 -10.96
N ARG A 35 14.37 28.64 -11.74
CA ARG A 35 15.48 27.90 -12.35
C ARG A 35 16.76 27.76 -11.51
N GLU A 36 16.89 28.36 -10.33
CA GLU A 36 18.21 28.40 -9.68
C GLU A 36 18.32 27.68 -8.33
N SER A 37 17.22 27.50 -7.58
CA SER A 37 17.32 26.99 -6.20
C SER A 37 17.28 25.46 -6.07
N PHE A 38 16.76 24.75 -7.08
CA PHE A 38 16.36 23.33 -6.96
C PHE A 38 17.29 22.32 -7.65
N TYR A 39 18.17 22.76 -8.55
CA TYR A 39 19.14 21.88 -9.21
C TYR A 39 20.23 21.34 -8.27
N ILE A 40 20.34 21.88 -7.05
CA ILE A 40 21.33 21.45 -6.05
C ILE A 40 20.92 20.12 -5.37
N PHE A 41 19.62 19.80 -5.29
CA PHE A 41 19.11 18.63 -4.54
C PHE A 41 18.65 17.46 -5.40
N ASN A 42 18.42 17.65 -6.70
CA ASN A 42 18.04 16.55 -7.60
C ASN A 42 19.27 15.97 -8.31
N ALA A 43 19.41 14.65 -8.27
CA ALA A 43 20.36 13.95 -9.13
C ALA A 43 20.01 14.25 -10.61
N GLY A 44 20.98 14.70 -11.39
CA GLY A 44 20.81 15.33 -12.71
C GLY A 44 20.23 14.48 -13.86
N SER A 45 19.40 13.48 -13.60
CA SER A 45 18.79 12.60 -14.61
C SER A 45 17.41 12.04 -14.22
N TYR A 46 16.79 12.53 -13.15
CA TYR A 46 15.47 12.09 -12.70
C TYR A 46 14.45 13.22 -12.83
N SER A 47 13.27 12.91 -13.37
CA SER A 47 12.14 13.83 -13.39
C SER A 47 10.96 13.23 -12.63
N THR A 48 10.22 14.04 -11.88
CA THR A 48 9.05 13.59 -11.14
C THR A 48 7.90 13.26 -12.07
N SER A 49 7.31 12.07 -11.92
CA SER A 49 6.13 11.69 -12.68
C SER A 49 4.90 12.52 -12.28
N TYR A 50 4.04 12.85 -13.23
CA TYR A 50 2.73 13.48 -12.99
C TYR A 50 1.87 12.62 -12.05
N THR A 51 1.89 11.30 -12.24
CA THR A 51 1.19 10.36 -11.36
C THR A 51 1.70 10.42 -9.93
N HIS A 52 3.01 10.59 -9.74
CA HIS A 52 3.60 10.75 -8.41
C HIS A 52 3.24 12.10 -7.77
N ILE A 53 3.27 13.19 -8.53
CA ILE A 53 2.85 14.51 -8.04
C ILE A 53 1.41 14.45 -7.49
N LEU A 54 0.49 13.84 -8.25
CA LEU A 54 -0.90 13.69 -7.84
C LEU A 54 -1.04 12.75 -6.63
N SER A 55 -0.31 11.63 -6.62
CA SER A 55 -0.26 10.70 -5.49
C SER A 55 0.20 11.39 -4.20
N ARG A 56 1.28 12.15 -4.28
CA ARG A 56 1.85 12.95 -3.18
C ARG A 56 0.83 13.96 -2.68
N ALA A 57 0.15 14.68 -3.58
CA ALA A 57 -0.88 15.64 -3.19
C ALA A 57 -2.03 14.99 -2.41
N MET A 58 -2.48 13.79 -2.83
CA MET A 58 -3.49 13.03 -2.08
C MET A 58 -2.99 12.62 -0.69
N VAL A 59 -1.77 12.11 -0.58
CA VAL A 59 -1.18 11.71 0.71
C VAL A 59 -1.01 12.91 1.64
N LEU A 60 -0.49 14.03 1.13
CA LEU A 60 -0.35 15.27 1.90
C LEU A 60 -1.70 15.84 2.34
N SER A 61 -2.73 15.73 1.50
CA SER A 61 -4.10 16.13 1.86
C SER A 61 -4.58 15.35 3.08
N ALA A 62 -4.33 14.03 3.13
CA ALA A 62 -4.69 13.20 4.28
C ALA A 62 -3.88 13.57 5.53
N ILE A 63 -2.57 13.82 5.40
CA ILE A 63 -1.69 14.24 6.49
C ILE A 63 -2.13 15.59 7.06
N TYR A 64 -2.38 16.58 6.20
CA TYR A 64 -2.80 17.92 6.61
C TYR A 64 -4.17 17.90 7.26
N LEU A 65 -5.14 17.15 6.71
CA LEU A 65 -6.46 17.02 7.31
C LEU A 65 -6.37 16.39 8.71
N THR A 66 -5.63 15.28 8.82
CA THR A 66 -5.45 14.58 10.10
C THR A 66 -4.82 15.50 11.14
N SER A 67 -3.76 16.21 10.77
CA SER A 67 -3.03 17.13 11.66
C SER A 67 -3.91 18.31 12.09
N PHE A 68 -4.56 18.96 11.13
CA PHE A 68 -5.41 20.13 11.38
C PHE A 68 -6.61 19.81 12.25
N VAL A 69 -7.37 18.75 11.91
CA VAL A 69 -8.55 18.34 12.69
C VAL A 69 -8.15 17.92 14.09
N THR A 70 -7.00 17.24 14.25
CA THR A 70 -6.50 16.85 15.57
C THR A 70 -6.14 18.05 16.43
N ILE A 71 -5.49 19.07 15.87
CA ILE A 71 -5.16 20.32 16.58
C ILE A 71 -6.45 21.06 16.95
N CYS A 72 -7.35 21.29 15.97
CA CYS A 72 -8.61 22.00 16.17
C CYS A 72 -9.60 21.25 17.07
N SER A 73 -9.49 19.92 17.21
CA SER A 73 -10.32 19.16 18.14
C SER A 73 -10.16 19.61 19.60
N ARG A 74 -8.98 20.13 19.97
CA ARG A 74 -8.72 20.70 21.30
C ARG A 74 -9.55 21.97 21.55
N LEU A 75 -9.77 22.76 20.50
CA LEU A 75 -10.62 23.96 20.53
C LEU A 75 -12.11 23.61 20.51
N CYS A 76 -12.46 22.40 20.09
CA CYS A 76 -13.83 21.91 20.03
C CYS A 76 -14.30 21.23 21.33
N LEU A 77 -13.49 21.25 22.39
CA LEU A 77 -13.83 20.64 23.68
C LEU A 77 -14.93 21.43 24.40
N VAL A 78 -15.92 20.71 24.91
CA VAL A 78 -17.04 21.23 25.71
C VAL A 78 -17.17 20.37 26.97
N PRO A 79 -17.43 20.97 28.14
CA PRO A 79 -17.64 20.21 29.37
C PRO A 79 -18.94 19.39 29.28
N ILE A 80 -18.91 18.11 29.64
CA ILE A 80 -20.08 17.21 29.60
C ILE A 80 -21.19 17.67 30.55
N ASN A 81 -20.82 18.24 31.69
CA ASN A 81 -21.67 18.80 32.72
C ASN A 81 -21.15 20.19 33.10
N LYS A 82 -21.96 21.22 32.89
CA LYS A 82 -21.57 22.62 33.16
C LYS A 82 -21.48 22.93 34.66
N ASN A 83 -22.09 22.11 35.52
CA ASN A 83 -22.28 22.40 36.94
C ASN A 83 -21.25 21.72 37.85
N SER A 84 -20.31 20.93 37.31
CA SER A 84 -19.26 20.27 38.09
C SER A 84 -17.87 20.77 37.69
N LYS A 85 -17.03 21.09 38.68
CA LYS A 85 -15.62 21.47 38.47
C LYS A 85 -14.73 20.28 38.06
N SER A 86 -15.17 19.03 38.28
CA SER A 86 -14.44 17.78 37.99
C SER A 86 -14.92 17.11 36.69
N THR A 87 -15.43 17.89 35.74
CA THR A 87 -16.14 17.33 34.59
C THR A 87 -15.19 16.89 33.47
N LYS A 88 -15.43 15.68 32.93
CA LYS A 88 -14.78 15.20 31.70
C LYS A 88 -15.14 16.08 30.50
N TRP A 89 -14.17 16.39 29.67
CA TRP A 89 -14.36 17.18 28.45
C TRP A 89 -14.62 16.26 27.26
N CYS A 90 -15.59 16.59 26.41
CA CYS A 90 -15.86 15.87 25.17
C CYS A 90 -15.77 16.81 23.96
N VAL A 91 -15.43 16.25 22.80
CA VAL A 91 -15.41 17.02 21.55
C VAL A 91 -16.84 17.27 21.07
N SER A 92 -17.19 18.53 20.83
CA SER A 92 -18.50 18.91 20.29
C SER A 92 -18.66 18.45 18.84
N ARG A 93 -19.57 17.49 18.61
CA ARG A 93 -19.91 16.95 17.28
C ARG A 93 -20.23 17.99 16.20
N PRO A 94 -21.08 19.02 16.43
CA PRO A 94 -21.35 20.01 15.39
C PRO A 94 -20.12 20.87 15.06
N ARG A 95 -19.33 21.26 16.08
CA ARG A 95 -18.11 22.06 15.87
C ARG A 95 -17.06 21.29 15.08
N ILE A 96 -16.78 20.05 15.48
CA ILE A 96 -15.78 19.23 14.79
C ILE A 96 -16.23 18.85 13.38
N THR A 97 -17.53 18.67 13.16
CA THR A 97 -18.09 18.43 11.82
C THR A 97 -17.84 19.62 10.90
N PHE A 98 -18.13 20.84 11.37
CA PHE A 98 -17.87 22.05 10.60
C PHE A 98 -16.38 22.21 10.28
N VAL A 99 -15.52 22.01 11.29
CA VAL A 99 -14.05 22.05 11.12
C VAL A 99 -13.59 21.02 10.10
N PHE A 100 -14.08 19.77 10.18
CA PHE A 100 -13.67 18.69 9.29
C PHE A 100 -14.03 19.00 7.82
N TRP A 101 -15.29 19.33 7.52
CA TRP A 101 -15.73 19.56 6.15
C TRP A 101 -15.14 20.84 5.54
N SER A 102 -15.00 21.91 6.34
CA SER A 102 -14.33 23.14 5.88
C SER A 102 -12.85 22.92 5.62
N ALA A 103 -12.14 22.21 6.52
CA ALA A 103 -10.73 21.87 6.32
C ALA A 103 -10.54 20.95 5.11
N LEU A 104 -11.39 19.94 4.93
CA LEU A 104 -11.33 19.04 3.78
C LEU A 104 -11.48 19.82 2.48
N LEU A 105 -12.48 20.71 2.38
CA LEU A 105 -12.70 21.54 1.20
C LEU A 105 -11.49 22.45 0.91
N VAL A 106 -11.01 23.18 1.92
CA VAL A 106 -9.89 24.11 1.76
C VAL A 106 -8.62 23.38 1.35
N ILE A 107 -8.28 22.27 2.01
CA ILE A 107 -7.08 21.48 1.71
C ILE A 107 -7.15 20.92 0.29
N LEU A 108 -8.28 20.35 -0.12
CA LEU A 108 -8.44 19.80 -1.47
C LEU A 108 -8.36 20.90 -2.55
N LEU A 109 -8.94 22.08 -2.30
CA LEU A 109 -8.83 23.22 -3.22
C LEU A 109 -7.38 23.70 -3.34
N VAL A 110 -6.68 23.90 -2.21
CA VAL A 110 -5.28 24.30 -2.19
C VAL A 110 -4.41 23.29 -2.94
N MET A 111 -4.64 21.99 -2.70
CA MET A 111 -3.90 20.92 -3.38
C MET A 111 -4.20 20.86 -4.87
N TYR A 112 -5.46 21.03 -5.27
CA TYR A 112 -5.85 21.09 -6.68
C TYR A 112 -5.13 22.25 -7.41
N TYR A 113 -5.13 23.45 -6.82
CA TYR A 113 -4.44 24.60 -7.43
C TYR A 113 -2.92 24.40 -7.44
N ALA A 114 -2.33 23.84 -6.38
CA ALA A 114 -0.91 23.55 -6.32
C ALA A 114 -0.49 22.53 -7.39
N VAL A 115 -1.26 21.45 -7.58
CA VAL A 115 -0.97 20.44 -8.60
C VAL A 115 -1.23 20.99 -10.00
N SER A 116 -2.33 21.70 -10.23
CA SER A 116 -2.61 22.31 -11.54
C SER A 116 -1.53 23.34 -11.93
N TYR A 117 -1.00 24.06 -10.95
CA TYR A 117 0.14 24.93 -11.14
C TYR A 117 1.42 24.15 -11.52
N GLN A 118 1.69 23.02 -10.86
CA GLN A 118 2.81 22.13 -11.21
C GLN A 118 2.65 21.48 -12.60
N PHE A 119 1.42 21.13 -12.99
CA PHE A 119 1.12 20.52 -14.28
C PHE A 119 1.10 21.56 -15.42
N ARG A 120 0.88 22.84 -15.11
CA ARG A 120 0.52 23.91 -16.08
C ARG A 120 -0.74 23.59 -16.90
N GLU A 121 -1.56 22.68 -16.40
CA GLU A 121 -2.80 22.19 -17.00
C GLU A 121 -3.80 21.89 -15.87
N ASP A 122 -5.07 21.66 -16.20
CA ASP A 122 -6.06 21.26 -15.20
C ASP A 122 -5.80 19.83 -14.70
N ALA A 123 -5.53 19.71 -13.39
CA ALA A 123 -5.17 18.42 -12.78
C ALA A 123 -6.30 17.38 -12.83
N ILE A 124 -7.56 17.79 -12.73
CA ILE A 124 -8.72 16.88 -12.73
C ILE A 124 -8.91 16.33 -14.15
N LEU A 125 -8.90 17.22 -15.14
CA LEU A 125 -9.03 16.85 -16.55
C LEU A 125 -7.87 15.94 -16.98
N TRP A 126 -6.65 16.26 -16.57
CA TRP A 126 -5.49 15.38 -16.81
C TRP A 126 -5.71 14.00 -16.19
N THR A 127 -6.21 13.92 -14.96
CA THR A 127 -6.46 12.65 -14.26
C THR A 127 -7.50 11.80 -14.99
N VAL A 128 -8.62 12.42 -15.41
CA VAL A 128 -9.67 11.74 -16.17
C VAL A 128 -9.13 11.25 -17.52
N ALA A 129 -8.39 12.10 -18.23
CA ALA A 129 -7.76 11.73 -19.50
C ALA A 129 -6.73 10.60 -19.33
N TYR A 130 -5.94 10.61 -18.25
CA TYR A 130 -4.93 9.58 -17.95
C TYR A 130 -5.55 8.20 -17.69
N ILE A 131 -6.70 8.16 -17.00
CA ILE A 131 -7.44 6.91 -16.79
C ILE A 131 -8.11 6.47 -18.10
N GLY A 132 -8.73 7.40 -18.83
CA GLY A 132 -9.44 7.14 -20.08
C GLY A 132 -8.55 6.82 -21.28
N SER A 133 -7.25 7.15 -21.23
CA SER A 133 -6.32 6.89 -22.33
C SER A 133 -6.03 5.41 -22.57
N SER A 134 -6.22 4.58 -21.54
CA SER A 134 -5.99 3.14 -21.61
C SER A 134 -7.27 2.38 -21.28
N THR A 135 -7.65 1.47 -22.17
CA THR A 135 -8.76 0.54 -21.94
C THR A 135 -8.51 -0.32 -20.71
N PHE A 136 -7.26 -0.75 -20.48
CA PHE A 136 -6.87 -1.51 -19.30
C PHE A 136 -7.09 -0.73 -18.00
N ARG A 137 -6.66 0.54 -17.94
CA ARG A 137 -6.88 1.40 -16.76
C ARG A 137 -8.35 1.64 -16.50
N THR A 138 -9.11 1.94 -17.55
CA THR A 138 -10.55 2.21 -17.46
C THR A 138 -11.30 0.99 -16.94
N TRP A 139 -11.06 -0.20 -17.51
CA TRP A 139 -11.66 -1.44 -17.04
C TRP A 139 -11.24 -1.78 -15.62
N THR A 140 -9.95 -1.63 -15.29
CA THR A 140 -9.45 -1.83 -13.93
C THR A 140 -10.17 -0.93 -12.93
N PHE A 141 -10.32 0.36 -13.23
CA PHE A 141 -11.01 1.32 -12.38
C PHE A 141 -12.49 0.95 -12.16
N ILE A 142 -13.20 0.56 -13.22
CA ILE A 142 -14.60 0.10 -13.15
C ILE A 142 -14.72 -1.19 -12.34
N LEU A 143 -13.84 -2.17 -12.59
CA LEU A 143 -13.85 -3.46 -11.89
C LEU A 143 -13.53 -3.28 -10.41
N TRP A 144 -12.55 -2.45 -10.06
CA TRP A 144 -12.25 -2.16 -8.66
C TRP A 144 -13.40 -1.41 -7.98
N GLY A 145 -14.02 -0.44 -8.65
CA GLY A 145 -15.16 0.31 -8.12
C GLY A 145 -16.41 -0.54 -7.88
N SER A 146 -16.54 -1.69 -8.56
CA SER A 146 -17.71 -2.57 -8.47
C SER A 146 -17.43 -3.88 -7.74
N LEU A 147 -16.44 -4.66 -8.18
CA LEU A 147 -16.16 -6.00 -7.69
C LEU A 147 -15.51 -6.01 -6.31
N ILE A 148 -14.67 -5.04 -5.96
CA ILE A 148 -14.07 -5.02 -4.61
C ILE A 148 -15.15 -4.83 -3.54
N PRO A 149 -16.08 -3.85 -3.64
CA PRO A 149 -17.21 -3.76 -2.71
C PRO A 149 -18.03 -5.05 -2.63
N ILE A 150 -18.33 -5.68 -3.77
CA ILE A 150 -19.06 -6.95 -3.82
C ILE A 150 -18.29 -8.05 -3.09
N ALA A 151 -16.99 -8.18 -3.35
CA ALA A 151 -16.13 -9.17 -2.72
C ALA A 151 -16.03 -8.96 -1.20
N VAL A 152 -15.94 -7.70 -0.73
CA VAL A 152 -15.95 -7.36 0.69
C VAL A 152 -17.26 -7.80 1.34
N VAL A 153 -18.41 -7.47 0.74
CA VAL A 153 -19.73 -7.89 1.24
C VAL A 153 -19.86 -9.42 1.23
N LEU A 154 -19.38 -10.08 0.17
CA LEU A 154 -19.44 -11.53 0.06
C LEU A 154 -18.60 -12.22 1.13
N VAL A 155 -17.38 -11.73 1.38
CA VAL A 155 -16.53 -12.23 2.47
C VAL A 155 -17.24 -12.04 3.81
N ASP A 156 -17.83 -10.88 4.08
CA ASP A 156 -18.56 -10.64 5.33
C ASP A 156 -19.72 -11.63 5.52
N VAL A 157 -20.55 -11.82 4.49
CA VAL A 157 -21.72 -12.71 4.56
C VAL A 157 -21.30 -14.18 4.71
N LEU A 158 -20.32 -14.65 3.93
CA LEU A 158 -19.92 -16.06 3.91
C LEU A 158 -19.06 -16.46 5.11
N THR A 159 -18.35 -15.52 5.75
CA THR A 159 -17.38 -15.83 6.81
C THR A 159 -17.83 -15.52 8.22
N ARG A 160 -19.12 -15.23 8.44
CA ARG A 160 -19.70 -14.95 9.77
C ARG A 160 -19.38 -16.00 10.84
N ARG A 161 -19.16 -17.26 10.45
CA ARG A 161 -18.86 -18.39 11.36
C ARG A 161 -17.40 -18.85 11.32
N VAL A 162 -16.56 -18.17 10.54
CA VAL A 162 -15.14 -18.50 10.37
C VAL A 162 -14.30 -17.71 11.37
N LYS A 163 -13.16 -18.27 11.79
CA LYS A 163 -12.22 -17.58 12.68
C LYS A 163 -11.79 -16.22 12.09
N SER A 164 -11.70 -15.20 12.94
CA SER A 164 -11.27 -13.84 12.59
C SER A 164 -9.96 -13.80 11.80
N THR A 165 -8.98 -14.65 12.17
CA THR A 165 -7.70 -14.77 11.46
C THR A 165 -7.87 -15.16 9.99
N VAL A 166 -8.73 -16.12 9.68
CA VAL A 166 -8.95 -16.58 8.29
C VAL A 166 -9.71 -15.51 7.51
N ARG A 167 -10.74 -14.90 8.11
CA ARG A 167 -11.47 -13.77 7.52
C ARG A 167 -10.54 -12.62 7.14
N ARG A 168 -9.60 -12.25 8.02
CA ARG A 168 -8.59 -11.21 7.76
C ARG A 168 -7.72 -11.55 6.54
N LYS A 169 -7.31 -12.81 6.39
CA LYS A 169 -6.49 -13.26 5.26
C LYS A 169 -7.26 -13.37 3.94
N LEU A 170 -8.59 -13.52 3.96
CA LEU A 170 -9.39 -13.43 2.74
C LEU A 170 -9.32 -12.04 2.09
N PHE A 171 -9.24 -10.97 2.89
CA PHE A 171 -9.00 -9.63 2.34
C PHE A 171 -7.61 -9.50 1.70
N HIS A 172 -6.61 -10.21 2.21
CA HIS A 172 -5.29 -10.26 1.57
C HIS A 172 -5.39 -10.97 0.22
N PHE A 173 -6.16 -12.06 0.13
CA PHE A 173 -6.38 -12.78 -1.12
C PHE A 173 -7.14 -11.94 -2.16
N ILE A 174 -8.15 -11.17 -1.74
CA ILE A 174 -8.82 -10.19 -2.62
C ILE A 174 -7.78 -9.19 -3.16
N GLY A 175 -6.90 -8.69 -2.30
CA GLY A 175 -5.78 -7.82 -2.70
C GLY A 175 -4.87 -8.48 -3.73
N VAL A 176 -4.38 -9.70 -3.46
CA VAL A 176 -3.52 -10.44 -4.40
C VAL A 176 -4.18 -10.58 -5.76
N ILE A 177 -5.43 -11.05 -5.83
CA ILE A 177 -6.13 -11.22 -7.12
C ILE A 177 -6.33 -9.89 -7.83
N SER A 178 -6.78 -8.85 -7.11
CA SER A 178 -7.15 -7.58 -7.71
C SER A 178 -5.94 -6.76 -8.14
N PHE A 179 -4.81 -6.89 -7.43
CA PHE A 179 -3.64 -6.03 -7.59
C PHE A 179 -2.59 -6.64 -8.51
N THR A 180 -2.37 -7.96 -8.47
CA THR A 180 -1.37 -8.66 -9.31
C THR A 180 -1.42 -8.26 -10.79
N PRO A 181 -2.57 -8.31 -11.50
CA PRO A 181 -2.59 -7.98 -12.93
C PRO A 181 -2.18 -6.52 -13.19
N VAL A 182 -2.57 -5.60 -12.31
CA VAL A 182 -2.26 -4.18 -12.46
C VAL A 182 -0.79 -3.91 -12.16
N VAL A 183 -0.24 -4.53 -11.11
CA VAL A 183 1.18 -4.43 -10.77
C VAL A 183 2.08 -4.99 -11.88
N MET A 184 1.63 -6.01 -12.61
CA MET A 184 2.38 -6.60 -13.74
C MET A 184 2.30 -5.79 -15.03
N ILE A 185 1.17 -5.10 -15.27
CA ILE A 185 0.88 -4.44 -16.56
C ILE A 185 1.11 -2.92 -16.47
N ASP A 186 0.62 -2.28 -15.41
CA ASP A 186 0.73 -0.83 -15.21
C ASP A 186 1.04 -0.49 -13.72
N PRO A 187 2.29 -0.74 -13.29
CA PRO A 187 2.71 -0.51 -11.91
C PRO A 187 2.68 0.97 -11.50
N ILE A 188 2.82 1.90 -12.44
CA ILE A 188 2.73 3.35 -12.20
C ILE A 188 1.29 3.75 -11.87
N PHE A 189 0.32 3.27 -12.67
CA PHE A 189 -1.10 3.46 -12.35
C PHE A 189 -1.47 2.82 -11.01
N PHE A 190 -0.95 1.62 -10.72
CA PHE A 190 -1.16 0.96 -9.44
C PHE A 190 -0.69 1.82 -8.26
N ALA A 191 0.55 2.33 -8.31
CA ALA A 191 1.13 3.19 -7.27
C ALA A 191 0.25 4.43 -7.02
N PHE A 192 -0.23 5.05 -8.10
CA PHE A 192 -1.14 6.18 -8.04
C PHE A 192 -2.49 5.85 -7.39
N ALA A 193 -3.12 4.77 -7.86
CA ALA A 193 -4.43 4.37 -7.39
C ALA A 193 -4.40 3.96 -5.91
N ILE A 194 -3.37 3.22 -5.47
CA ILE A 194 -3.20 2.82 -4.07
C ILE A 194 -2.87 4.00 -3.15
N SER A 195 -2.03 4.94 -3.59
CA SER A 195 -1.77 6.17 -2.83
C SER A 195 -3.06 6.97 -2.61
N THR A 196 -3.87 7.10 -3.67
CA THR A 196 -5.16 7.80 -3.63
C THR A 196 -6.16 7.06 -2.74
N ALA A 197 -6.32 5.75 -2.91
CA ALA A 197 -7.22 4.93 -2.11
C ALA A 197 -6.85 4.96 -0.62
N THR A 198 -5.56 4.83 -0.29
CA THR A 198 -5.06 4.93 1.09
C THR A 198 -5.38 6.29 1.69
N SER A 199 -5.16 7.37 0.93
CA SER A 199 -5.42 8.74 1.38
C SER A 199 -6.91 8.98 1.65
N VAL A 200 -7.79 8.51 0.77
CA VAL A 200 -9.24 8.59 0.96
C VAL A 200 -9.67 7.78 2.18
N CYS A 201 -9.17 6.55 2.33
CA CYS A 201 -9.44 5.72 3.51
C CYS A 201 -9.02 6.43 4.81
N LEU A 202 -7.85 7.07 4.84
CA LEU A 202 -7.38 7.84 5.98
C LEU A 202 -8.28 9.04 6.30
N MET A 203 -8.65 9.84 5.29
CA MET A 203 -9.53 11.00 5.50
C MET A 203 -10.91 10.58 6.05
N VAL A 204 -11.47 9.52 5.47
CA VAL A 204 -12.74 8.94 5.89
C VAL A 204 -12.65 8.43 7.33
N GLU A 205 -11.53 7.79 7.68
CA GLU A 205 -11.27 7.26 9.01
C GLU A 205 -11.11 8.36 10.07
N VAL A 206 -10.47 9.49 9.72
CA VAL A 206 -10.43 10.68 10.57
C VAL A 206 -11.85 11.18 10.86
N GLY A 207 -12.70 11.25 9.83
CA GLY A 207 -14.10 11.62 10.00
C GLY A 207 -14.85 10.68 10.95
N ARG A 208 -14.64 9.37 10.80
CA ARG A 208 -15.22 8.33 11.65
C ARG A 208 -14.76 8.47 13.10
N PHE A 209 -13.45 8.62 13.32
CA PHE A 209 -12.83 8.77 14.63
C PHE A 209 -13.41 9.95 15.41
N PHE A 210 -13.61 11.10 14.76
CA PHE A 210 -14.21 12.28 15.37
C PHE A 210 -15.75 12.29 15.37
N GLN A 211 -16.39 11.23 14.89
CA GLN A 211 -17.86 11.09 14.80
C GLN A 211 -18.53 12.25 14.05
N VAL A 212 -17.91 12.68 12.95
CA VAL A 212 -18.39 13.74 12.06
C VAL A 212 -19.76 13.36 11.46
N TYR A 213 -20.69 14.30 11.32
CA TYR A 213 -21.99 14.01 10.70
C TYR A 213 -21.78 13.48 9.26
N GLY A 214 -22.49 12.39 8.93
CA GLY A 214 -22.33 11.64 7.67
C GLY A 214 -21.57 10.32 7.83
N THR A 215 -20.80 10.15 8.91
CA THR A 215 -20.00 8.93 9.13
C THR A 215 -20.72 7.83 9.90
N SER A 216 -21.94 8.05 10.40
CA SER A 216 -22.66 7.11 11.28
C SER A 216 -22.91 5.74 10.64
N ARG A 217 -23.32 5.70 9.36
CA ARG A 217 -23.52 4.44 8.62
C ARG A 217 -22.21 3.70 8.41
N LEU A 218 -21.16 4.45 8.09
CA LEU A 218 -19.83 3.88 7.92
C LEU A 218 -19.27 3.34 9.24
N SER A 219 -19.43 4.06 10.35
CA SER A 219 -19.07 3.60 11.69
C SER A 219 -19.80 2.30 12.05
N ALA A 220 -21.09 2.20 11.72
CA ALA A 220 -21.86 0.98 11.95
C ALA A 220 -21.35 -0.19 11.11
N PHE A 221 -21.11 0.03 9.81
CA PHE A 221 -20.54 -0.97 8.91
C PHE A 221 -19.17 -1.44 9.41
N LEU A 222 -18.27 -0.51 9.68
CA LEU A 222 -16.91 -0.81 10.10
C LEU A 222 -16.86 -1.50 11.46
N LYS A 223 -17.76 -1.19 12.41
CA LYS A 223 -17.84 -1.87 13.71
C LYS A 223 -18.00 -3.39 13.61
N HIS A 224 -18.60 -3.90 12.52
CA HIS A 224 -18.69 -5.34 12.26
C HIS A 224 -17.40 -5.96 11.69
N HIS A 225 -16.50 -5.12 11.16
CA HIS A 225 -15.26 -5.49 10.47
C HIS A 225 -13.98 -5.21 11.27
N ILE A 226 -14.10 -4.56 12.44
CA ILE A 226 -12.98 -4.33 13.37
C ILE A 226 -12.47 -5.69 13.88
N ASP A 227 -11.15 -5.92 13.74
CA ASP A 227 -10.49 -7.11 14.27
C ASP A 227 -10.57 -7.10 15.81
N GLU A 228 -10.58 -8.26 16.47
CA GLU A 228 -10.63 -8.35 17.95
C GLU A 228 -9.43 -7.65 18.61
N ARG A 229 -8.36 -7.42 17.84
CA ARG A 229 -7.14 -6.69 18.25
C ARG A 229 -7.28 -5.17 18.17
N GLU A 230 -8.36 -4.65 17.60
CA GLU A 230 -8.59 -3.23 17.41
C GLU A 230 -9.66 -2.70 18.38
N SER A 231 -9.40 -1.53 18.95
CA SER A 231 -10.38 -0.87 19.80
C SER A 231 -11.49 -0.27 18.91
N THR A 232 -12.74 -0.50 19.29
CA THR A 232 -13.92 0.04 18.56
C THR A 232 -13.91 1.57 18.50
N ASP A 233 -13.28 2.20 19.49
CA ASP A 233 -13.19 3.66 19.65
C ASP A 233 -11.89 4.26 19.08
N GLY A 234 -10.97 3.45 18.57
CA GLY A 234 -9.69 3.87 17.98
C GLY A 234 -9.67 3.75 16.46
N ILE A 235 -8.58 4.21 15.83
CA ILE A 235 -8.38 4.16 14.37
C ILE A 235 -8.30 2.70 13.88
N ILE A 236 -9.03 2.36 12.80
CA ILE A 236 -9.07 1.04 12.15
C ILE A 236 -7.85 0.87 11.26
N ARG A 237 -6.85 0.16 11.75
CA ARG A 237 -5.50 0.14 11.18
C ARG A 237 -5.31 -0.96 10.15
N THR A 238 -5.93 -2.11 10.37
CA THR A 238 -5.62 -3.38 9.69
C THR A 238 -5.82 -3.30 8.17
N HIS A 239 -6.94 -2.74 7.73
CA HIS A 239 -7.26 -2.62 6.29
C HIS A 239 -6.47 -1.50 5.60
N MET A 240 -6.23 -0.38 6.30
CA MET A 240 -5.42 0.72 5.75
C MET A 240 -3.96 0.30 5.57
N TYR A 241 -3.39 -0.39 6.56
CA TYR A 241 -2.03 -0.92 6.46
C TYR A 241 -1.93 -2.01 5.40
N LEU A 242 -2.97 -2.83 5.19
CA LEU A 242 -2.96 -3.82 4.12
C LEU A 242 -2.86 -3.16 2.73
N ILE A 243 -3.75 -2.19 2.46
CA ILE A 243 -3.79 -1.48 1.17
C ILE A 243 -2.46 -0.75 0.93
N PHE A 244 -2.00 0.02 1.92
CA PHE A 244 -0.74 0.74 1.82
C PHE A 244 0.45 -0.22 1.67
N GLY A 245 0.52 -1.27 2.50
CA GLY A 245 1.62 -2.25 2.48
C GLY A 245 1.75 -2.99 1.16
N MET A 246 0.64 -3.33 0.50
CA MET A 246 0.66 -3.96 -0.82
C MET A 246 1.20 -3.06 -1.93
N GLY A 247 1.14 -1.73 -1.77
CA GLY A 247 1.64 -0.76 -2.76
C GLY A 247 2.85 0.05 -2.32
N ALA A 248 3.30 -0.06 -1.07
CA ALA A 248 4.35 0.78 -0.51
C ALA A 248 5.64 0.74 -1.32
N SER A 249 6.03 -0.44 -1.81
CA SER A 249 7.23 -0.56 -2.66
C SER A 249 7.11 0.21 -3.97
N LEU A 250 5.96 0.11 -4.64
CA LEU A 250 5.73 0.82 -5.89
C LEU A 250 5.63 2.33 -5.71
N ILE A 251 5.00 2.78 -4.62
CA ILE A 251 4.91 4.22 -4.28
C ILE A 251 6.31 4.82 -4.12
N LEU A 252 7.21 4.10 -3.45
CA LEU A 252 8.59 4.57 -3.24
C LEU A 252 9.44 4.45 -4.51
N HIS A 253 9.23 3.42 -5.33
CA HIS A 253 10.01 3.16 -6.54
C HIS A 253 9.64 4.11 -7.69
N TYR A 254 8.36 4.21 -8.04
CA TYR A 254 7.87 4.98 -9.21
C TYR A 254 7.68 6.48 -8.93
N ARG A 255 8.42 7.03 -7.96
CA ARG A 255 8.42 8.46 -7.68
C ARG A 255 9.07 9.29 -8.78
N HIS A 256 10.06 8.69 -9.44
CA HIS A 256 10.85 9.30 -10.49
C HIS A 256 10.67 8.56 -11.80
N VAL A 257 10.58 9.32 -12.88
CA VAL A 257 10.85 8.86 -14.23
C VAL A 257 12.37 8.92 -14.41
N GLN A 258 12.96 7.74 -14.59
CA GLN A 258 14.38 7.61 -14.88
C GLN A 258 14.63 7.92 -16.35
N ASN A 259 15.43 8.95 -16.65
CA ASN A 259 15.89 9.24 -18.00
C ASN A 259 17.14 8.40 -18.33
N SER A 260 17.14 7.10 -18.04
CA SER A 260 18.30 6.24 -18.27
C SER A 260 18.41 5.81 -19.73
N ILE A 261 19.65 5.67 -20.19
CA ILE A 261 20.00 5.13 -21.51
C ILE A 261 19.87 3.59 -21.52
N ARG A 262 19.83 2.94 -20.35
CA ARG A 262 19.68 1.47 -20.21
C ARG A 262 18.32 1.10 -19.61
N GLU A 263 17.70 0.10 -20.21
CA GLU A 263 16.48 -0.54 -19.73
C GLU A 263 16.74 -1.39 -18.49
N ILE A 264 15.80 -1.36 -17.55
CA ILE A 264 15.83 -2.21 -16.36
C ILE A 264 15.45 -3.66 -16.78
N PRO A 265 16.20 -4.68 -16.34
CA PRO A 265 15.82 -6.07 -16.63
C PRO A 265 14.44 -6.42 -16.04
N ALA A 266 13.59 -7.10 -16.82
CA ALA A 266 12.22 -7.38 -16.39
C ALA A 266 12.14 -8.26 -15.14
N ILE A 267 13.08 -9.18 -14.91
CA ILE A 267 13.13 -9.96 -13.66
C ILE A 267 13.31 -9.05 -12.45
N MET A 268 14.11 -7.99 -12.61
CA MET A 268 14.38 -7.02 -11.56
C MET A 268 13.14 -6.14 -11.32
N GLU A 269 12.54 -5.61 -12.38
CA GLU A 269 11.29 -4.84 -12.29
C GLU A 269 10.15 -5.66 -11.65
N LEU A 270 9.95 -6.90 -12.11
CA LEU A 270 8.89 -7.78 -11.61
C LEU A 270 9.11 -8.14 -10.13
N ALA A 271 10.35 -8.39 -9.73
CA ALA A 271 10.71 -8.66 -8.35
C ALA A 271 10.48 -7.44 -7.44
N TYR A 272 10.84 -6.24 -7.88
CA TYR A 272 10.56 -4.99 -7.13
C TYR A 272 9.06 -4.76 -6.95
N ASN A 273 8.29 -5.03 -8.00
CA ASN A 273 6.88 -4.73 -8.05
C ASN A 273 6.05 -5.72 -7.21
N LEU A 274 6.32 -7.03 -7.31
CA LEU A 274 5.47 -8.03 -6.66
C LEU A 274 6.01 -8.53 -5.32
N ILE A 275 7.32 -8.73 -5.16
CA ILE A 275 7.84 -9.44 -3.98
C ILE A 275 7.53 -8.71 -2.67
N PRO A 276 7.81 -7.39 -2.53
CA PRO A 276 7.62 -6.71 -1.27
C PRO A 276 6.15 -6.61 -0.84
N GLY A 277 5.24 -6.24 -1.74
CA GLY A 277 3.82 -6.05 -1.39
C GLY A 277 2.98 -7.30 -1.61
N VAL A 278 2.79 -7.69 -2.86
CA VAL A 278 1.84 -8.75 -3.25
C VAL A 278 2.24 -10.11 -2.70
N ILE A 279 3.52 -10.50 -2.82
CA ILE A 279 3.96 -11.84 -2.44
C ILE A 279 4.26 -11.93 -0.95
N SER A 280 5.09 -11.04 -0.39
CA SER A 280 5.47 -11.16 1.02
C SER A 280 4.26 -10.97 1.95
N LEU A 281 3.48 -9.91 1.74
CA LEU A 281 2.32 -9.62 2.57
C LEU A 281 1.07 -10.37 2.09
N GLY A 282 0.77 -10.33 0.79
CA GLY A 282 -0.45 -10.93 0.27
C GLY A 282 -0.45 -12.46 0.31
N VAL A 283 0.65 -13.11 -0.11
CA VAL A 283 0.72 -14.57 -0.26
C VAL A 283 1.40 -15.24 0.94
N ILE A 284 2.64 -14.88 1.26
CA ILE A 284 3.47 -15.56 2.27
C ILE A 284 2.86 -15.38 3.66
N ASP A 285 2.59 -14.15 4.10
CA ASP A 285 1.99 -13.88 5.41
C ASP A 285 0.57 -14.47 5.54
N SER A 286 -0.23 -14.45 4.47
CA SER A 286 -1.54 -15.11 4.47
C SER A 286 -1.46 -16.63 4.59
N ALA A 287 -0.62 -17.27 3.78
CA ALA A 287 -0.44 -18.72 3.80
C ALA A 287 0.18 -19.17 5.12
N ALA A 288 1.16 -18.44 5.64
CA ALA A 288 1.79 -18.74 6.92
C ALA A 288 0.78 -18.68 8.08
N ALA A 289 -0.05 -17.64 8.11
CA ALA A 289 -1.10 -17.52 9.12
C ALA A 289 -2.16 -18.62 9.00
N ILE A 290 -2.64 -18.93 7.78
CA ILE A 290 -3.70 -19.94 7.59
C ILE A 290 -3.17 -21.35 7.93
N VAL A 291 -2.01 -21.73 7.39
CA VAL A 291 -1.40 -23.06 7.59
C VAL A 291 -0.95 -23.24 9.05
N GLY A 292 -0.42 -22.20 9.66
CA GLY A 292 -0.01 -22.18 11.07
C GLY A 292 -1.18 -22.05 12.05
N SER A 293 -2.37 -21.63 11.59
CA SER A 293 -3.52 -21.47 12.47
C SER A 293 -4.10 -22.80 12.94
N SER A 294 -4.80 -22.74 14.07
CA SER A 294 -5.55 -23.88 14.60
C SER A 294 -6.77 -24.28 13.75
N PHE A 295 -7.04 -23.62 12.62
CA PHE A 295 -7.98 -24.11 11.60
C PHE A 295 -7.41 -25.37 10.92
N MET A 296 -6.18 -25.29 10.41
CA MET A 296 -5.49 -26.43 9.78
C MET A 296 -5.12 -27.52 10.80
N LEU A 297 -4.84 -27.17 12.06
CA LEU A 297 -4.58 -28.16 13.11
C LEU A 297 -5.79 -29.06 13.40
N ARG A 298 -7.03 -28.55 13.34
CA ARG A 298 -8.24 -29.37 13.52
C ARG A 298 -8.40 -30.36 12.38
N TYR A 299 -8.15 -29.92 11.15
CA TYR A 299 -8.14 -30.80 9.98
C TYR A 299 -7.06 -31.88 10.10
N ARG A 300 -5.81 -31.52 10.46
CA ARG A 300 -4.73 -32.49 10.69
C ARG A 300 -5.07 -33.54 11.75
N LYS A 301 -5.74 -33.13 12.84
CA LYS A 301 -6.24 -34.05 13.88
C LYS A 301 -7.29 -35.02 13.32
N ALA A 302 -8.19 -34.55 12.46
CA ALA A 302 -9.20 -35.39 11.81
C ALA A 302 -8.59 -36.33 10.76
N SER A 303 -7.51 -35.92 10.08
CA SER A 303 -6.80 -36.73 9.07
C SER A 303 -5.78 -37.73 9.65
N GLY A 304 -5.67 -37.86 10.97
CA GLY A 304 -4.77 -38.84 11.61
C GLY A 304 -3.27 -38.51 11.49
N VAL A 305 -2.90 -37.30 11.07
CA VAL A 305 -1.49 -36.91 10.94
C VAL A 305 -0.87 -36.74 12.35
N PRO A 306 0.23 -37.45 12.69
CA PRO A 306 0.81 -37.41 14.02
C PRO A 306 1.34 -36.00 14.38
N GLN A 307 1.07 -35.57 15.62
CA GLN A 307 1.56 -34.30 16.17
C GLN A 307 3.04 -34.40 16.53
N ASN A 308 3.93 -34.25 15.54
CA ASN A 308 5.36 -34.17 15.79
C ASN A 308 5.79 -32.75 16.14
N LYS A 309 6.81 -32.60 17.00
CA LYS A 309 7.41 -31.31 17.42
C LYS A 309 7.85 -30.44 16.24
N PHE A 310 8.20 -31.07 15.11
CA PHE A 310 8.52 -30.41 13.85
C PHE A 310 7.33 -29.65 13.24
N PHE A 311 6.10 -30.16 13.39
CA PHE A 311 4.90 -29.63 12.75
C PHE A 311 4.07 -28.67 13.64
N THR A 312 4.29 -28.70 14.95
CA THR A 312 3.58 -27.85 15.92
C THR A 312 4.51 -26.94 16.71
N GLY A 313 5.82 -27.06 16.49
CA GLY A 313 6.84 -26.21 17.11
C GLY A 313 6.68 -24.75 16.74
N ARG A 314 7.05 -23.88 17.68
CA ARG A 314 7.22 -22.45 17.39
C ARG A 314 8.40 -22.30 16.44
N ALA A 315 8.22 -21.51 15.37
CA ALA A 315 9.32 -21.21 14.46
C ALA A 315 10.35 -20.31 15.15
N ASN A 316 9.85 -19.40 15.98
CA ASN A 316 10.66 -18.54 16.83
C ASN A 316 10.22 -18.70 18.30
N PRO A 317 11.12 -19.08 19.23
CA PRO A 317 10.77 -19.22 20.64
C PRO A 317 10.27 -17.91 21.29
N SER A 318 10.72 -16.75 20.79
CA SER A 318 10.32 -15.43 21.33
C SER A 318 8.92 -15.00 20.88
N ILE A 319 8.38 -15.55 19.77
CA ILE A 319 7.09 -15.17 19.20
C ILE A 319 6.10 -16.33 19.29
N SER A 320 5.11 -16.19 20.17
CA SER A 320 4.21 -17.29 20.55
C SER A 320 3.26 -17.76 19.44
N HIS A 321 3.00 -16.92 18.43
CA HIS A 321 1.98 -17.16 17.41
C HIS A 321 2.54 -17.58 16.04
N LYS A 322 3.87 -17.62 15.87
CA LYS A 322 4.55 -18.02 14.62
C LYS A 322 4.99 -19.47 14.72
N THR A 323 4.59 -20.31 13.75
CA THR A 323 4.80 -21.77 13.80
C THR A 323 5.65 -22.23 12.62
N THR A 324 6.45 -23.28 12.81
CA THR A 324 7.30 -23.84 11.75
C THR A 324 6.49 -24.25 10.53
N THR A 325 5.28 -24.79 10.73
CA THR A 325 4.41 -25.16 9.62
C THR A 325 3.75 -23.99 8.93
N GLY A 326 3.47 -22.91 9.65
CA GLY A 326 3.10 -21.64 9.03
C GLY A 326 4.23 -21.18 8.11
N THR A 327 5.45 -21.07 8.62
CA THR A 327 6.61 -20.63 7.83
C THR A 327 6.85 -21.50 6.59
N ILE A 328 6.78 -22.83 6.70
CA ILE A 328 6.88 -23.73 5.55
C ILE A 328 5.73 -23.52 4.56
N GLY A 329 4.50 -23.35 5.05
CA GLY A 329 3.32 -23.06 4.22
C GLY A 329 3.44 -21.74 3.46
N GLY A 330 3.95 -20.69 4.13
CA GLY A 330 4.28 -19.40 3.53
C GLY A 330 5.31 -19.54 2.42
N PHE A 331 6.41 -20.27 2.69
CA PHE A 331 7.48 -20.50 1.72
C PHE A 331 6.98 -21.21 0.47
N VAL A 332 6.27 -22.34 0.64
CA VAL A 332 5.73 -23.12 -0.49
C VAL A 332 4.74 -22.30 -1.30
N ALA A 333 3.81 -21.57 -0.65
CA ALA A 333 2.85 -20.72 -1.35
C ALA A 333 3.55 -19.59 -2.12
N GLY A 334 4.54 -18.94 -1.50
CA GLY A 334 5.36 -17.90 -2.14
C GLY A 334 6.11 -18.43 -3.36
N LEU A 335 6.74 -19.61 -3.26
CA LEU A 335 7.43 -20.26 -4.38
C LEU A 335 6.49 -20.56 -5.54
N LEU A 336 5.36 -21.22 -5.26
CA LEU A 336 4.39 -21.60 -6.29
C LEU A 336 3.79 -20.38 -6.98
N PHE A 337 3.45 -19.35 -6.20
CA PHE A 337 2.92 -18.11 -6.77
C PHE A 337 3.99 -17.38 -7.60
N TRP A 338 5.25 -17.33 -7.14
CA TRP A 338 6.32 -16.71 -7.91
C TRP A 338 6.62 -17.46 -9.22
N ILE A 339 6.60 -18.80 -9.21
CA ILE A 339 6.71 -19.62 -10.42
C ILE A 339 5.57 -19.29 -11.39
N LEU A 340 4.33 -19.17 -10.90
CA LEU A 340 3.18 -18.77 -11.72
C LEU A 340 3.42 -17.39 -12.36
N ILE A 341 3.87 -16.42 -11.59
CA ILE A 341 4.17 -15.06 -12.09
C ILE A 341 5.26 -15.10 -13.16
N LEU A 342 6.36 -15.82 -12.94
CA LEU A 342 7.44 -15.94 -13.92
C LEU A 342 6.96 -16.60 -15.22
N LYS A 343 6.08 -17.60 -15.13
CA LYS A 343 5.45 -18.24 -16.29
C LYS A 343 4.52 -17.29 -17.05
N LEU A 344 3.68 -16.54 -16.35
CA LEU A 344 2.80 -15.52 -16.94
C LEU A 344 3.59 -14.36 -17.57
N ALA A 345 4.77 -14.06 -17.02
CA ALA A 345 5.67 -13.05 -17.54
C ALA A 345 6.60 -13.56 -18.66
N GLU A 346 6.53 -14.86 -18.98
CA GLU A 346 7.40 -15.53 -19.97
C GLU A 346 8.90 -15.43 -19.63
N VAL A 347 9.25 -15.33 -18.34
CA VAL A 347 10.64 -15.24 -17.88
C VAL A 347 11.24 -16.65 -17.72
N PRO A 348 12.44 -16.93 -18.27
CA PRO A 348 13.06 -18.26 -18.19
C PRO A 348 13.48 -18.60 -16.75
N LEU A 349 12.89 -19.68 -16.21
CA LEU A 349 13.13 -20.10 -14.82
C LEU A 349 14.61 -20.43 -14.55
N MET A 350 15.30 -21.08 -15.49
CA MET A 350 16.66 -21.58 -15.29
C MET A 350 17.76 -20.53 -15.48
N SER A 351 17.39 -19.26 -15.69
CA SER A 351 18.36 -18.17 -15.75
C SER A 351 18.91 -17.86 -14.36
N LEU A 352 20.22 -17.59 -14.26
CA LEU A 352 20.88 -17.26 -13.00
C LEU A 352 20.23 -16.04 -12.28
N PRO A 353 19.87 -14.94 -12.97
CA PRO A 353 19.07 -13.84 -12.40
C PRO A 353 17.76 -14.28 -11.73
N THR A 354 17.04 -15.21 -12.37
CA THR A 354 15.77 -15.72 -11.85
C THR A 354 15.98 -16.57 -10.62
N MET A 355 17.08 -17.33 -10.54
CA MET A 355 17.44 -18.08 -9.33
C MET A 355 17.65 -17.17 -8.12
N TYR A 356 18.26 -16.00 -8.28
CA TYR A 356 18.42 -15.04 -7.19
C TYR A 356 17.08 -14.48 -6.68
N SER A 357 16.07 -14.34 -7.54
CA SER A 357 14.74 -13.88 -7.09
C SER A 357 14.07 -14.87 -6.12
N PHE A 358 14.37 -16.17 -6.20
CA PHE A 358 13.89 -17.17 -5.24
C PHE A 358 14.52 -17.01 -3.84
N LEU A 359 15.73 -16.47 -3.75
CA LEU A 359 16.33 -16.10 -2.46
C LEU A 359 15.49 -15.04 -1.75
N MET A 360 14.85 -14.13 -2.50
CA MET A 360 13.97 -13.12 -1.92
C MET A 360 12.67 -13.72 -1.36
N ILE A 361 12.18 -14.83 -1.93
CA ILE A 361 11.04 -15.56 -1.37
C ILE A 361 11.42 -16.20 -0.03
N ALA A 362 12.62 -16.78 0.06
CA ALA A 362 13.16 -17.30 1.32
C ALA A 362 13.36 -16.17 2.34
N ALA A 363 13.93 -15.04 1.93
CA ALA A 363 14.13 -13.87 2.78
C ALA A 363 12.79 -13.30 3.30
N ALA A 364 11.76 -13.21 2.45
CA ALA A 364 10.42 -12.79 2.85
C ALA A 364 9.81 -13.72 3.91
N THR A 365 9.98 -15.02 3.72
CA THR A 365 9.44 -16.03 4.64
C THR A 365 10.18 -16.01 5.98
N LEU A 366 11.50 -15.84 5.97
CA LEU A 366 12.28 -15.67 7.20
C LEU A 366 11.93 -14.36 7.90
N THR A 367 11.79 -13.27 7.16
CA THR A 367 11.40 -11.97 7.73
C THR A 367 10.02 -12.05 8.40
N GLU A 368 9.03 -12.68 7.76
CA GLU A 368 7.72 -12.94 8.36
C GLU A 368 7.80 -13.73 9.67
N CYS A 369 8.72 -14.69 9.74
CA CYS A 369 8.95 -15.54 10.91
C CYS A 369 9.60 -14.80 12.09
N PHE A 370 10.47 -13.82 11.81
CA PHE A 370 11.25 -13.10 12.83
C PHE A 370 10.69 -11.73 13.21
N MET A 371 9.74 -11.20 12.44
CA MET A 371 9.10 -9.92 12.71
C MET A 371 7.96 -10.07 13.73
N ASP A 372 8.03 -9.27 14.81
CA ASP A 372 6.99 -9.20 15.86
C ASP A 372 6.41 -7.78 15.89
N GLY A 373 5.64 -7.43 14.86
CA GLY A 373 5.11 -6.08 14.69
C GLY A 373 3.88 -6.01 13.79
N ILE A 374 3.64 -4.85 13.18
CA ILE A 374 2.59 -4.71 12.17
C ILE A 374 3.13 -5.28 10.85
N ASP A 375 2.92 -6.57 10.63
CA ASP A 375 3.34 -7.26 9.40
C ASP A 375 2.87 -6.52 8.14
N ASN A 376 1.63 -6.01 8.13
CA ASN A 376 1.04 -5.28 7.01
C ASN A 376 1.81 -4.02 6.59
N LEU A 377 2.61 -3.42 7.48
CA LEU A 377 3.34 -2.18 7.18
C LEU A 377 4.85 -2.40 7.12
N GLN A 378 5.38 -3.23 8.03
CA GLN A 378 6.83 -3.40 8.19
C GLN A 378 7.41 -4.41 7.19
N LEU A 379 6.72 -5.53 6.94
CA LEU A 379 7.23 -6.60 6.08
C LEU A 379 7.51 -6.10 4.65
N PRO A 380 6.59 -5.38 3.97
CA PRO A 380 6.87 -4.83 2.64
C PRO A 380 8.04 -3.86 2.61
N LEU A 381 8.22 -3.04 3.65
CA LEU A 381 9.29 -2.04 3.72
C LEU A 381 10.67 -2.67 3.93
N VAL A 382 10.76 -3.74 4.72
CA VAL A 382 12.00 -4.52 4.83
C VAL A 382 12.31 -5.22 3.52
N MET A 383 11.28 -5.79 2.88
CA MET A 383 11.46 -6.54 1.65
C MET A 383 11.87 -5.67 0.45
N ILE A 384 11.34 -4.45 0.29
CA ILE A 384 11.83 -3.55 -0.75
C ILE A 384 13.32 -3.25 -0.56
N SER A 385 13.77 -2.98 0.68
CA SER A 385 15.18 -2.75 0.96
C SER A 385 16.02 -3.97 0.59
N ALA A 386 15.63 -5.16 1.02
CA ALA A 386 16.36 -6.39 0.72
C ALA A 386 16.41 -6.67 -0.80
N THR A 387 15.30 -6.49 -1.52
CA THR A 387 15.27 -6.62 -2.98
C THR A 387 16.20 -5.60 -3.66
N CYS A 388 16.22 -4.35 -3.19
CA CYS A 388 17.13 -3.32 -3.72
C CYS A 388 18.60 -3.69 -3.56
N HIS A 389 18.98 -4.18 -2.37
CA HIS A 389 20.36 -4.57 -2.10
C HIS A 389 20.79 -5.80 -2.91
N LEU A 390 19.91 -6.80 -3.07
CA LEU A 390 20.20 -7.96 -3.90
C LEU A 390 20.54 -7.53 -5.33
N PHE A 391 19.70 -6.71 -5.95
CA PHE A 391 19.95 -6.28 -7.32
C PHE A 391 21.12 -5.32 -7.47
N ALA A 392 21.41 -4.50 -6.45
CA ALA A 392 22.63 -3.69 -6.42
C ALA A 392 23.90 -4.57 -6.49
N LEU A 393 23.90 -5.72 -5.81
CA LEU A 393 25.00 -6.69 -5.87
C LEU A 393 25.07 -7.40 -7.24
N LEU A 394 23.92 -7.61 -7.88
CA LEU A 394 23.83 -8.31 -9.17
C LEU A 394 24.05 -7.39 -10.39
N MET A 395 24.25 -6.08 -10.22
CA MET A 395 24.44 -5.16 -11.34
C MET A 395 25.64 -5.52 -12.24
N GLY A 396 26.66 -6.18 -11.69
CA GLY A 396 27.84 -6.63 -12.45
C GLY A 396 27.61 -7.85 -13.35
N GLU A 397 26.49 -8.55 -13.22
CA GLU A 397 26.22 -9.78 -13.95
C GLU A 397 25.72 -9.51 -15.36
N SER A 398 26.53 -9.79 -16.37
CA SER A 398 26.19 -9.53 -17.79
C SER A 398 24.94 -10.28 -18.27
N GLN A 399 24.68 -11.47 -17.72
CA GLN A 399 23.49 -12.27 -18.01
C GLN A 399 22.18 -11.62 -17.54
N LEU A 400 22.24 -10.67 -16.62
CA LEU A 400 21.06 -9.92 -16.14
C LEU A 400 20.59 -8.88 -17.16
N TRP A 401 21.54 -8.32 -17.93
CA TRP A 401 21.32 -7.18 -18.84
C TRP A 401 21.20 -7.57 -20.31
N LEU A 402 21.56 -8.80 -20.67
CA LEU A 402 21.37 -9.37 -22.00
C LEU A 402 19.95 -9.93 -22.11
N ASN A 403 19.03 -9.16 -22.67
CA ASN A 403 17.69 -9.65 -23.01
C ASN A 403 17.31 -9.21 -24.42
N GLU A 404 17.55 -10.08 -25.39
CA GLU A 404 17.15 -9.87 -26.78
C GLU A 404 15.63 -10.06 -27.00
N GLU A 405 14.91 -10.65 -26.05
CA GLU A 405 13.51 -11.08 -26.21
C GLU A 405 12.47 -10.20 -25.49
N MET A 406 12.88 -9.26 -24.62
CA MET A 406 11.95 -8.44 -23.84
C MET A 406 11.52 -7.17 -24.59
N ARG A 407 10.55 -7.32 -25.49
CA ARG A 407 9.86 -6.22 -26.20
C ARG A 407 8.71 -5.58 -25.39
N ARG A 408 8.80 -5.45 -24.06
CA ARG A 408 7.70 -4.82 -23.32
C ARG A 408 7.78 -3.30 -23.44
N PRO A 409 6.75 -2.63 -23.99
CA PRO A 409 6.74 -1.17 -24.01
C PRO A 409 6.69 -0.65 -22.58
N ASN A 410 7.63 0.25 -22.29
CA ASN A 410 7.72 1.04 -21.08
C ASN A 410 6.33 1.61 -20.70
N PRO A 411 5.85 1.48 -19.45
CA PRO A 411 4.55 2.01 -19.05
C PRO A 411 4.50 3.51 -19.33
N THR A 412 3.62 3.88 -20.27
CA THR A 412 3.28 5.25 -20.70
C THR A 412 3.51 6.31 -19.63
N THR A 413 4.56 7.11 -19.81
CA THR A 413 4.77 8.37 -19.09
C THR A 413 4.00 9.47 -19.82
N ALA A 414 2.68 9.51 -19.64
CA ALA A 414 1.91 10.66 -20.11
C ALA A 414 2.43 11.92 -19.39
N SER A 415 3.19 12.74 -20.11
CA SER A 415 3.83 13.95 -19.59
C SER A 415 3.00 15.22 -19.81
N SER A 416 1.83 15.09 -20.45
CA SER A 416 0.86 16.16 -20.72
C SER A 416 -0.51 15.60 -21.08
N LEU A 417 -1.56 16.41 -21.02
CA LEU A 417 -2.91 16.04 -21.48
C LEU A 417 -2.89 15.60 -22.95
N ALA A 418 -2.12 16.27 -23.81
CA ALA A 418 -1.97 15.88 -25.21
C ALA A 418 -1.31 14.50 -25.39
N SER A 419 -0.33 14.14 -24.53
CA SER A 419 0.29 12.82 -24.54
C SER A 419 -0.65 11.73 -24.01
N ALA A 420 -1.42 12.04 -22.96
CA ALA A 420 -2.47 11.16 -22.44
C ALA A 420 -3.50 10.84 -23.53
N LEU A 421 -3.98 11.85 -24.27
CA LEU A 421 -4.99 11.65 -25.31
C LEU A 421 -4.48 10.94 -26.58
N ARG A 422 -3.17 10.93 -26.83
CA ARG A 422 -2.55 10.32 -28.04
C ARG A 422 -2.07 8.89 -27.84
N SER A 423 -1.82 8.45 -26.61
CA SER A 423 -1.20 7.15 -26.31
C SER A 423 -2.25 6.04 -26.24
N ALA A 424 -2.69 5.56 -27.41
CA ALA A 424 -3.42 4.29 -27.47
C ALA A 424 -2.45 3.14 -27.13
N TRP A 425 -2.69 2.46 -26.01
CA TRP A 425 -2.06 1.18 -25.72
C TRP A 425 -2.52 0.16 -26.79
N ARG A 426 -1.57 -0.45 -27.50
CA ARG A 426 -1.82 -1.62 -28.36
C ARG A 426 -1.74 -2.90 -27.55
#